data_AF-A0A1E3VPF1-F1
#
_entry.id   AF-A0A1E3VPF1-F1
#
_cell.length_a   1.000
_cell.length_b   1.000
_cell.length_c   1.000
_cell.angle_alpha   90.00
_cell.angle_beta   90.00
_cell.angle_gamma   90.00
#
_symmetry.space_group_name_H-M   'P 1'
#
loop_
_entity.id
_entity.type
_entity.pdbx_description
1 polymer ?
#
loop_
_entity_poly.entity_id
_entity_poly.type
_entity_poly.pdbx_seq_one_letter_code
_entity_poly.pdbx_strand_id
1 'polypeptide(L)'
;MSAGFGLERIGLVALRFPRATLLLIVLITLPLAYFSTKVGFSSDIREIFRSGTVDYAKFQLVEEQYPDSGQDVLLLIRSDNLFTVKNLERLRDLHLELSFANGVRDVVSMFSARHPPDNAGGAEPLFPPEITEKDLPEAKEAILHHPLVAKKLLSPDGQTTLFVIAMQPYPDIDDLRVVASELRDVTERMLEGTDMTVQYSGLSFLRLEIVSSLMADQMTFISVGFLIVLLISWLFFHSITYVCVAALPSVIAVIWLGGITGLRGTEVDVMSGVVPALVIVLVVASSLHLLFKVRRELAEAPRSTRPWTGPCARSGPPVCWPR
;
A
#
# COMPACT_ATOMS: atom_id res chain seq x y z
N MET A 1 47.33 5.12 -17.94
CA MET A 1 46.93 4.60 -16.62
C MET A 1 45.42 4.68 -16.55
N SER A 2 44.72 3.53 -16.58
CA SER A 2 43.26 3.52 -16.45
C SER A 2 42.90 4.01 -15.05
N ALA A 3 42.07 5.03 -14.95
CA ALA A 3 41.51 5.51 -13.68
C ALA A 3 40.36 4.61 -13.18
N GLY A 4 40.23 3.39 -13.72
CA GLY A 4 39.34 2.37 -13.21
C GLY A 4 40.01 1.61 -12.08
N PHE A 5 39.39 1.57 -10.90
CA PHE A 5 39.81 0.82 -9.69
C PHE A 5 39.84 -0.73 -9.89
N GLY A 6 40.29 -1.24 -11.03
CA GLY A 6 40.25 -2.67 -11.38
C GLY A 6 38.84 -3.21 -11.69
N LEU A 7 37.80 -2.38 -11.57
CA LEU A 7 36.39 -2.72 -11.87
C LEU A 7 36.17 -3.11 -13.34
N GLU A 8 37.01 -2.62 -14.24
CA GLU A 8 37.07 -3.02 -15.65
C GLU A 8 37.26 -4.54 -15.85
N ARG A 9 37.88 -5.25 -14.90
CA ARG A 9 38.04 -6.71 -14.96
C ARG A 9 36.74 -7.48 -14.77
N ILE A 10 35.77 -6.92 -14.04
CA ILE A 10 34.48 -7.57 -13.78
C ILE A 10 33.67 -7.72 -15.08
N GLY A 11 33.66 -6.68 -15.92
CA GLY A 11 33.02 -6.74 -17.24
C GLY A 11 33.68 -7.75 -18.19
N LEU A 12 35.01 -7.89 -18.12
CA LEU A 12 35.76 -8.86 -18.94
C LEU A 12 35.46 -10.32 -18.56
N VAL A 13 35.12 -10.61 -17.30
CA VAL A 13 34.71 -11.94 -16.86
C VAL A 13 33.39 -12.35 -17.53
N ALA A 14 32.42 -11.43 -17.61
CA ALA A 14 31.14 -11.68 -18.29
C ALA A 14 31.32 -11.97 -19.78
N LEU A 15 32.27 -11.31 -20.43
CA LEU A 15 32.62 -11.56 -21.84
C LEU A 15 33.38 -12.88 -22.04
N ARG A 16 34.21 -13.28 -21.07
CA ARG A 16 35.03 -14.50 -21.15
C ARG A 16 34.22 -15.77 -20.89
N PHE A 17 33.24 -15.73 -19.99
CA PHE A 17 32.42 -16.89 -19.61
C PHE A 17 30.90 -16.58 -19.65
N PRO A 18 30.33 -16.25 -20.82
CA PRO A 18 28.97 -15.72 -20.93
C PRO A 18 27.90 -16.68 -20.40
N ARG A 19 28.04 -17.99 -20.65
CA ARG A 19 27.09 -19.01 -20.16
C ARG A 19 27.13 -19.15 -18.63
N ALA A 20 28.32 -19.09 -18.04
CA ALA A 20 28.48 -19.18 -16.59
C ALA A 20 27.91 -17.94 -15.89
N THR A 21 28.12 -16.75 -16.46
CA THR A 21 27.56 -15.50 -15.93
C THR A 21 26.03 -15.48 -16.00
N LEU A 22 25.43 -15.92 -17.11
CA LEU A 22 23.97 -16.03 -17.21
C LEU A 22 23.41 -17.03 -16.20
N LEU A 23 24.05 -18.18 -16.03
CA LEU A 23 23.64 -19.18 -15.03
C LEU A 23 23.69 -18.60 -13.62
N LEU A 24 24.77 -17.89 -13.27
CA LEU A 24 24.90 -17.20 -11.98
C LEU A 24 23.75 -16.19 -11.75
N ILE A 25 23.45 -15.36 -12.75
CA ILE A 25 22.36 -14.37 -12.64
C ILE A 25 21.03 -15.08 -12.41
N VAL A 26 20.72 -16.15 -13.14
CA VAL A 26 19.50 -16.94 -12.95
C VAL A 26 19.46 -17.56 -11.55
N LEU A 27 20.59 -18.12 -11.08
CA LEU A 27 20.69 -18.74 -9.75
C LEU A 27 20.45 -17.74 -8.61
N ILE A 28 20.85 -16.48 -8.78
CA ILE A 28 20.58 -15.39 -7.82
C ILE A 28 19.16 -14.86 -7.96
N THR A 29 18.66 -14.75 -9.19
CA THR A 29 17.34 -14.16 -9.47
C THR A 29 16.21 -15.05 -9.01
N LEU A 30 16.32 -16.38 -9.13
CA LEU A 30 15.27 -17.32 -8.70
C LEU A 30 14.92 -17.21 -7.20
N PRO A 31 15.87 -17.30 -6.25
CA PRO A 31 15.54 -17.15 -4.83
C PRO A 31 15.07 -15.72 -4.52
N LEU A 32 15.67 -14.69 -5.11
CA LEU A 32 15.22 -13.30 -4.90
C LEU A 32 13.80 -13.06 -5.45
N ALA A 33 13.44 -13.67 -6.57
CA ALA A 33 12.07 -13.62 -7.08
C ALA A 33 11.08 -14.26 -6.10
N TYR A 34 11.43 -15.39 -5.48
CA TYR A 34 10.61 -15.99 -4.43
C TYR A 34 10.47 -15.09 -3.19
N PHE A 35 11.55 -14.46 -2.73
CA PHE A 35 11.47 -13.54 -1.60
C PHE A 35 10.74 -12.23 -1.96
N SER A 36 10.77 -11.82 -3.22
CA SER A 36 10.05 -10.64 -3.69
C SER A 36 8.54 -10.79 -3.58
N THR A 37 8.00 -12.02 -3.56
CA THR A 37 6.55 -12.24 -3.33
C THR A 37 6.18 -12.19 -1.84
N LYS A 38 7.17 -12.08 -0.94
CA LYS A 38 6.98 -11.99 0.52
C LYS A 38 7.21 -10.58 1.06
N VAL A 39 7.23 -9.58 0.19
CA VAL A 39 7.38 -8.18 0.59
C VAL A 39 6.08 -7.74 1.27
N GLY A 40 6.18 -7.35 2.54
CA GLY A 40 5.09 -6.71 3.27
C GLY A 40 5.00 -5.21 2.97
N PHE A 41 3.84 -4.62 3.25
CA PHE A 41 3.60 -3.19 3.10
C PHE A 41 3.23 -2.59 4.44
N SER A 42 3.90 -1.50 4.81
CA SER A 42 3.65 -0.83 6.08
C SER A 42 2.37 -0.02 5.96
N SER A 43 1.46 -0.24 6.90
CA SER A 43 0.24 0.57 7.07
C SER A 43 0.45 1.74 8.03
N ASP A 44 1.63 1.85 8.63
CA ASP A 44 1.87 2.80 9.71
C ASP A 44 2.30 4.18 9.20
N ILE A 45 1.33 5.10 9.14
CA ILE A 45 1.53 6.51 8.76
C ILE A 45 2.55 7.21 9.68
N ARG A 46 2.73 6.73 10.93
CA ARG A 46 3.62 7.34 11.92
C ARG A 46 5.08 7.23 11.53
N GLU A 47 5.44 6.27 10.67
CA GLU A 47 6.81 6.12 10.19
C GLU A 47 7.31 7.38 9.47
N ILE A 48 6.41 8.12 8.80
CA ILE A 48 6.72 9.39 8.13
C ILE A 48 7.16 10.47 9.14
N PHE A 49 6.64 10.41 10.36
CA PHE A 49 6.95 11.38 11.43
C PHE A 49 8.10 10.93 12.34
N ARG A 50 8.69 9.75 12.08
CA ARG A 50 9.77 9.21 12.89
C ARG A 50 10.96 10.16 12.87
N SER A 51 11.30 10.67 14.05
CA SER A 51 12.39 11.63 14.21
C SER A 51 13.13 11.42 15.54
N GLY A 52 14.37 11.91 15.62
CA GLY A 52 15.14 11.89 16.88
C GLY A 52 14.75 12.99 17.87
N THR A 53 13.55 13.57 17.74
CA THR A 53 13.11 14.71 18.55
C THR A 53 12.51 14.27 19.88
N VAL A 54 12.56 15.15 20.88
CA VAL A 54 11.93 14.90 22.20
C VAL A 54 10.42 14.76 22.09
N ASP A 55 9.79 15.48 21.16
CA ASP A 55 8.33 15.43 20.96
C ASP A 55 7.89 14.07 20.40
N TYR A 56 8.65 13.49 19.47
CA TYR A 56 8.39 12.14 18.97
C TYR A 56 8.57 11.07 20.07
N ALA A 57 9.57 11.23 20.94
CA ALA A 57 9.76 10.33 22.08
C ALA A 57 8.58 10.41 23.09
N LYS A 58 8.05 11.61 23.34
CA LYS A 58 6.84 11.78 24.18
C LYS A 58 5.61 11.15 23.54
N PHE A 59 5.47 11.31 22.23
CA PHE A 59 4.37 10.68 21.47
C PHE A 59 4.42 9.15 21.60
N GLN A 60 5.59 8.53 21.42
CA GLN A 60 5.78 7.08 21.62
C GLN A 60 5.39 6.64 23.03
N LEU A 61 5.78 7.39 24.06
CA LEU A 61 5.41 7.07 25.45
C LEU A 61 3.89 7.07 25.68
N VAL A 62 3.16 7.99 25.05
CA VAL A 62 1.69 8.02 25.13
C VAL A 62 1.09 6.80 24.45
N GLU A 63 1.59 6.43 23.28
CA GLU A 63 1.08 5.26 22.55
C GLU A 63 1.37 3.94 23.28
N GLU A 64 2.55 3.79 23.89
CA GLU A 64 2.88 2.60 24.69
C GLU A 64 1.99 2.47 25.92
N GLN A 65 1.60 3.59 26.55
CA GLN A 65 0.72 3.59 27.70
C GLN A 65 -0.77 3.42 27.34
N TYR A 66 -1.18 3.87 26.15
CA TYR A 66 -2.57 3.86 25.69
C TYR A 66 -2.71 3.19 24.31
N PRO A 67 -2.42 1.88 24.19
CA PRO A 67 -2.40 1.18 22.91
C PRO A 67 -3.78 1.04 22.25
N ASP A 68 -4.87 1.21 23.03
CA ASP A 68 -6.25 1.09 22.56
C ASP A 68 -6.77 2.34 21.84
N SER A 69 -6.07 3.48 21.90
CA SER A 69 -6.53 4.68 21.21
C SER A 69 -6.15 4.62 19.73
N GLY A 70 -7.15 4.63 18.85
CA GLY A 70 -6.93 4.79 17.41
C GLY A 70 -6.99 3.51 16.57
N GLN A 71 -7.67 2.46 17.03
CA GLN A 71 -8.05 1.32 16.17
C GLN A 71 -9.53 1.32 15.79
N ASP A 72 -10.21 2.43 16.07
CA ASP A 72 -11.64 2.56 15.83
C ASP A 72 -11.93 2.67 14.34
N VAL A 73 -13.01 2.03 13.94
CA VAL A 73 -13.67 2.25 12.66
C VAL A 73 -14.76 3.28 12.87
N LEU A 74 -14.75 4.31 12.04
CA LEU A 74 -15.79 5.33 12.01
C LEU A 74 -16.70 5.04 10.84
N LEU A 75 -17.97 4.81 11.11
CA LEU A 75 -18.99 4.57 10.11
C LEU A 75 -19.96 5.75 10.11
N LEU A 76 -19.92 6.54 9.04
CA LEU A 76 -20.82 7.66 8.82
C LEU A 76 -21.96 7.21 7.92
N ILE A 77 -23.20 7.43 8.37
CA ILE A 77 -24.40 7.09 7.61
C ILE A 77 -25.19 8.37 7.40
N ARG A 78 -25.44 8.73 6.14
CA ARG A 78 -26.17 9.92 5.75
C ARG A 78 -27.45 9.57 4.99
N SER A 79 -28.56 10.21 5.35
CA SER A 79 -29.83 10.18 4.60
C SER A 79 -30.54 11.52 4.73
N ASP A 80 -31.33 11.87 3.73
CA ASP A 80 -32.14 13.09 3.77
C ASP A 80 -33.20 13.04 4.87
N ASN A 81 -33.68 11.84 5.23
CA ASN A 81 -34.71 11.59 6.24
C ASN A 81 -34.32 10.46 7.21
N LEU A 82 -33.28 10.69 8.03
CA LEU A 82 -32.89 9.72 9.08
C LEU A 82 -34.00 9.45 10.11
N PHE A 83 -34.78 10.47 10.46
CA PHE A 83 -35.84 10.39 11.47
C PHE A 83 -37.15 9.86 10.87
N THR A 84 -37.17 8.59 10.50
CA THR A 84 -38.39 7.82 10.25
C THR A 84 -38.34 6.54 11.08
N VAL A 85 -39.49 6.01 11.50
CA VAL A 85 -39.53 4.79 12.33
C VAL A 85 -38.74 3.66 11.67
N LYS A 86 -39.00 3.42 10.37
CA LYS A 86 -38.30 2.41 9.57
C LYS A 86 -36.78 2.61 9.54
N ASN A 87 -36.31 3.85 9.36
CA ASN A 87 -34.87 4.15 9.29
C ASN A 87 -34.20 4.01 10.66
N LEU A 88 -34.85 4.47 11.73
CA LEU A 88 -34.34 4.33 13.09
C LEU A 88 -34.28 2.86 13.52
N GLU A 89 -35.29 2.05 13.18
CA GLU A 89 -35.27 0.60 13.42
C GLU A 89 -34.11 -0.06 12.67
N ARG A 90 -33.92 0.24 11.38
CA ARG A 90 -32.81 -0.30 10.59
C ARG A 90 -31.44 0.06 11.17
N LEU A 91 -31.26 1.30 11.60
CA LEU A 91 -30.01 1.77 12.21
C LEU A 91 -29.77 1.15 13.59
N ARG A 92 -30.84 0.90 14.36
CA ARG A 92 -30.76 0.18 15.63
C ARG A 92 -30.39 -1.28 15.41
N ASP A 93 -30.98 -1.94 14.43
CA ASP A 93 -30.66 -3.33 14.11
C ASP A 93 -29.22 -3.44 13.60
N LEU A 94 -28.76 -2.47 12.79
CA LEU A 94 -27.36 -2.34 12.39
C LEU A 94 -26.43 -2.19 13.60
N HIS A 95 -26.77 -1.34 14.57
CA HIS A 95 -25.99 -1.19 15.80
C HIS A 95 -25.83 -2.52 16.54
N LEU A 96 -26.90 -3.30 16.64
CA LEU A 96 -26.88 -4.61 17.28
C LEU A 96 -26.06 -5.63 16.47
N GLU A 97 -26.28 -5.74 15.16
CA GLU A 97 -25.51 -6.66 14.31
C GLU A 97 -24.01 -6.35 14.37
N LEU A 98 -23.63 -5.08 14.27
CA LEU A 98 -22.22 -4.66 14.38
C LEU A 98 -21.62 -5.01 15.75
N SER A 99 -22.41 -4.92 16.83
CA SER A 99 -21.95 -5.25 18.19
C SER A 99 -21.63 -6.74 18.37
N PHE A 100 -22.19 -7.60 17.53
CA PHE A 100 -21.93 -9.06 17.52
C PHE A 100 -21.02 -9.51 16.38
N ALA A 101 -20.55 -8.59 15.53
CA ALA A 101 -19.63 -8.91 14.45
C ALA A 101 -18.27 -9.36 15.00
N ASN A 102 -17.61 -10.27 14.29
CA ASN A 102 -16.30 -10.76 14.72
C ASN A 102 -15.29 -9.62 14.74
N GLY A 103 -14.45 -9.58 15.78
CA GLY A 103 -13.42 -8.53 15.88
C GLY A 103 -13.90 -7.18 16.37
N VAL A 104 -15.21 -7.01 16.60
CA VAL A 104 -15.76 -5.82 17.25
C VAL A 104 -15.74 -6.03 18.77
N ARG A 105 -15.23 -5.03 19.48
CA ARG A 105 -15.18 -4.98 20.94
C ARG A 105 -16.40 -4.27 21.51
N ASP A 106 -16.74 -3.13 20.92
CA ASP A 106 -17.87 -2.30 21.32
C ASP A 106 -18.32 -1.42 20.15
N VAL A 107 -19.58 -0.98 20.17
CA VAL A 107 -20.13 -0.04 19.20
C VAL A 107 -20.77 1.11 19.96
N VAL A 108 -20.31 2.32 19.66
CA VAL A 108 -20.87 3.56 20.20
C VAL A 108 -21.59 4.30 19.08
N SER A 109 -22.90 4.47 19.23
CA SER A 109 -23.72 5.28 18.32
C SER A 109 -24.77 6.04 19.11
N MET A 110 -25.66 6.77 18.43
CA MET A 110 -26.77 7.42 19.13
C MET A 110 -27.63 6.44 19.94
N PHE A 111 -27.71 5.17 19.53
CA PHE A 111 -28.47 4.13 20.24
C PHE A 111 -27.82 3.67 21.56
N SER A 112 -26.54 3.96 21.76
CA SER A 112 -25.84 3.73 23.04
C SER A 112 -26.15 4.81 24.08
N ALA A 113 -26.77 5.93 23.67
CA ALA A 113 -27.04 7.05 24.57
C ALA A 113 -28.12 6.72 25.60
N ARG A 114 -27.96 7.30 26.79
CA ARG A 114 -28.87 7.18 27.92
C ARG A 114 -29.22 8.56 28.45
N HIS A 115 -30.41 8.70 29.02
CA HIS A 115 -30.81 9.89 29.75
C HIS A 115 -29.90 10.15 30.96
N PRO A 116 -29.82 11.40 31.45
CA PRO A 116 -29.15 11.70 32.70
C PRO A 116 -29.66 10.79 33.83
N PRO A 117 -28.77 10.28 34.70
CA PRO A 117 -29.17 9.40 35.76
C PRO A 117 -30.17 10.09 36.70
N ASP A 118 -31.19 9.35 37.12
CA ASP A 118 -32.17 9.81 38.10
C ASP A 118 -31.55 9.91 39.52
N ASN A 119 -32.35 10.36 40.49
CA ASN A 119 -31.91 10.47 41.89
C ASN A 119 -31.53 9.11 42.51
N ALA A 120 -31.90 7.99 41.89
CA ALA A 120 -31.55 6.63 42.29
C ALA A 120 -30.30 6.10 41.55
N GLY A 121 -29.72 6.89 40.64
CA GLY A 121 -28.55 6.54 39.84
C GLY A 121 -28.86 5.71 38.59
N GLY A 122 -30.12 5.48 38.26
CA GLY A 122 -30.58 4.77 37.06
C GLY A 122 -30.56 5.67 35.84
N ALA A 123 -29.93 5.21 34.75
CA ALA A 123 -29.91 5.91 33.46
C ALA A 123 -30.67 5.09 32.41
N GLU A 124 -31.89 5.53 32.09
CA GLU A 124 -32.73 4.90 31.08
C GLU A 124 -32.16 5.11 29.65
N PRO A 125 -32.30 4.13 28.74
CA PRO A 125 -31.93 4.33 27.34
C PRO A 125 -32.61 5.55 26.72
N LEU A 126 -31.91 6.27 25.86
CA LEU A 126 -32.49 7.39 25.11
C LEU A 126 -33.52 6.91 24.08
N PHE A 127 -33.32 5.70 23.55
CA PHE A 127 -34.21 5.06 22.59
C PHE A 127 -35.04 3.97 23.27
N PRO A 128 -36.39 4.06 23.24
CA PRO A 128 -37.25 3.01 23.77
C PRO A 128 -37.21 1.74 22.90
N PRO A 129 -37.65 0.58 23.43
CA PRO A 129 -37.71 -0.68 22.69
C PRO A 129 -38.60 -0.62 21.44
N GLU A 130 -39.66 0.20 21.46
CA GLU A 130 -40.54 0.45 20.34
C GLU A 130 -40.68 1.95 20.14
N ILE A 131 -40.52 2.42 18.89
CA ILE A 131 -40.69 3.82 18.51
C ILE A 131 -41.95 3.88 17.65
N THR A 132 -42.99 4.54 18.13
CA THR A 132 -44.18 4.77 17.31
C THR A 132 -44.07 6.09 16.54
N GLU A 133 -44.81 6.23 15.43
CA GLU A 133 -44.84 7.49 14.67
C GLU A 133 -45.31 8.68 15.50
N LYS A 134 -46.10 8.42 16.55
CA LYS A 134 -46.61 9.45 17.45
C LYS A 134 -45.52 10.03 18.36
N ASP A 135 -44.57 9.21 18.79
CA ASP A 135 -43.51 9.58 19.72
C ASP A 135 -42.29 10.16 19.00
N LEU A 136 -42.22 9.99 17.67
CA LEU A 136 -41.10 10.40 16.84
C LEU A 136 -40.74 11.90 16.93
N PRO A 137 -41.68 12.86 16.99
CA PRO A 137 -41.34 14.28 17.13
C PRO A 137 -40.64 14.59 18.46
N GLU A 138 -41.11 14.01 19.56
CA GLU A 138 -40.54 14.20 20.88
C GLU A 138 -39.18 13.51 21.01
N ALA A 139 -39.06 12.28 20.51
CA ALA A 139 -37.80 11.55 20.45
C ALA A 139 -36.75 12.30 19.62
N LYS A 140 -37.14 12.83 18.45
CA LYS A 140 -36.26 13.63 17.58
C LYS A 140 -35.70 14.84 18.33
N GLU A 141 -36.56 15.58 19.02
CA GLU A 141 -36.15 16.76 19.78
C GLU A 141 -35.18 16.37 20.91
N ALA A 142 -35.49 15.30 21.66
CA ALA A 142 -34.64 14.80 22.73
C ALA A 142 -33.24 14.40 22.21
N ILE A 143 -33.17 13.72 21.06
CA ILE A 143 -31.91 13.29 20.43
C ILE A 143 -31.08 14.49 19.96
N LEU A 144 -31.70 15.47 19.31
CA LEU A 144 -31.04 16.67 18.77
C LEU A 144 -30.50 17.61 19.86
N HIS A 145 -31.04 17.53 21.08
CA HIS A 145 -30.58 18.31 22.23
C HIS A 145 -29.72 17.52 23.22
N HIS A 146 -29.52 16.22 23.01
CA HIS A 146 -28.77 15.39 23.95
C HIS A 146 -27.26 15.71 23.94
N PRO A 147 -26.62 16.00 25.09
CA PRO A 147 -25.23 16.49 25.17
C PRO A 147 -24.16 15.51 24.70
N LEU A 148 -24.49 14.22 24.62
CA LEU A 148 -23.59 13.17 24.12
C LEU A 148 -23.88 12.76 22.66
N VAL A 149 -25.04 13.11 22.11
CA VAL A 149 -25.42 12.72 20.75
C VAL A 149 -25.30 13.90 19.80
N ALA A 150 -25.93 15.02 20.15
CA ALA A 150 -25.92 16.23 19.34
C ALA A 150 -24.48 16.71 19.07
N LYS A 151 -24.15 16.92 17.80
CA LYS A 151 -22.84 17.38 17.31
C LYS A 151 -21.67 16.42 17.57
N LYS A 152 -21.93 15.22 18.10
CA LYS A 152 -20.91 14.19 18.38
C LYS A 152 -21.18 12.91 17.60
N LEU A 153 -22.40 12.37 17.74
CA LEU A 153 -22.86 11.13 17.10
C LEU A 153 -23.98 11.38 16.07
N LEU A 154 -24.53 12.59 16.06
CA LEU A 154 -25.50 13.07 15.09
C LEU A 154 -25.14 14.49 14.66
N SER A 155 -25.20 14.75 13.36
CA SER A 155 -24.96 16.06 12.78
C SER A 155 -26.04 17.08 13.20
N PRO A 156 -25.73 18.39 13.20
CA PRO A 156 -26.67 19.43 13.61
C PRO A 156 -27.95 19.49 12.76
N ASP A 157 -27.87 19.10 11.49
CA ASP A 157 -29.00 19.01 10.55
C ASP A 157 -29.81 17.71 10.71
N GLY A 158 -29.35 16.77 11.54
CA GLY A 158 -30.01 15.49 11.77
C GLY A 158 -29.98 14.55 10.57
N GLN A 159 -29.10 14.80 9.58
CA GLN A 159 -29.00 14.00 8.35
C GLN A 159 -27.85 13.00 8.32
N THR A 160 -26.89 13.11 9.25
CA THR A 160 -25.72 12.22 9.31
C THR A 160 -25.53 11.70 10.73
N THR A 161 -25.46 10.38 10.89
CA THR A 161 -25.13 9.74 12.17
C THR A 161 -23.77 9.05 12.09
N LEU A 162 -23.07 9.03 13.22
CA LEU A 162 -21.76 8.41 13.38
C LEU A 162 -21.87 7.19 14.30
N PHE A 163 -21.32 6.09 13.82
CA PHE A 163 -21.07 4.86 14.58
C PHE A 163 -19.56 4.76 14.78
N VAL A 164 -19.13 4.65 16.02
CA VAL A 164 -17.75 4.41 16.42
C VAL A 164 -17.65 2.94 16.82
N ILE A 165 -16.97 2.15 16.00
CA ILE A 165 -16.83 0.71 16.19
C ILE A 165 -15.42 0.49 16.74
N ALA A 166 -15.33 0.18 18.03
CA ALA A 166 -14.08 -0.15 18.67
C ALA A 166 -13.67 -1.56 18.28
N MET A 167 -12.53 -1.69 17.62
CA MET A 167 -12.02 -2.98 17.13
C MET A 167 -11.19 -3.68 18.20
N GLN A 168 -11.07 -5.00 18.10
CA GLN A 168 -9.98 -5.74 18.73
C GLN A 168 -8.65 -5.40 18.03
N PRO A 169 -7.51 -5.48 18.74
CA PRO A 169 -6.23 -5.17 18.14
C PRO A 169 -5.80 -6.21 17.13
N TYR A 170 -5.71 -5.78 15.86
CA TYR A 170 -5.20 -6.55 14.74
C TYR A 170 -3.76 -6.13 14.41
N PRO A 171 -2.75 -6.97 14.71
CA PRO A 171 -1.38 -6.71 14.30
C PRO A 171 -1.17 -6.96 12.80
N ASP A 172 -1.93 -7.88 12.20
CA ASP A 172 -1.85 -8.22 10.79
C ASP A 172 -2.89 -7.45 9.97
N ILE A 173 -2.46 -6.88 8.85
CA ILE A 173 -3.32 -6.16 7.91
C ILE A 173 -4.29 -7.10 7.18
N ASP A 174 -3.91 -8.35 6.95
CA ASP A 174 -4.75 -9.33 6.28
C ASP A 174 -5.96 -9.70 7.14
N ASP A 175 -5.76 -9.90 8.45
CA ASP A 175 -6.84 -10.13 9.40
C ASP A 175 -7.78 -8.92 9.46
N LEU A 176 -7.20 -7.71 9.53
CA LEU A 176 -7.98 -6.48 9.51
C LEU A 176 -8.80 -6.34 8.22
N ARG A 177 -8.26 -6.79 7.07
CA ARG A 177 -8.96 -6.76 5.78
C ARG A 177 -10.18 -7.68 5.78
N VAL A 178 -10.07 -8.87 6.38
CA VAL A 178 -11.19 -9.81 6.51
C VAL A 178 -12.30 -9.19 7.36
N VAL A 179 -11.96 -8.66 8.54
CA VAL A 179 -12.98 -8.06 9.42
C VAL A 179 -13.60 -6.82 8.79
N ALA A 180 -12.81 -5.95 8.15
CA ALA A 180 -13.34 -4.79 7.45
C ALA A 180 -14.28 -5.17 6.29
N SER A 181 -14.02 -6.29 5.60
CA SER A 181 -14.94 -6.82 4.58
C SER A 181 -16.23 -7.34 5.19
N GLU A 182 -16.18 -8.03 6.33
CA GLU A 182 -17.36 -8.49 7.06
C GLU A 182 -18.23 -7.31 7.53
N LEU A 183 -17.61 -6.24 8.06
CA LEU A 183 -18.31 -5.02 8.46
C LEU A 183 -18.99 -4.33 7.27
N ARG A 184 -18.33 -4.32 6.10
CA ARG A 184 -18.91 -3.79 4.86
C ARG A 184 -20.12 -4.60 4.43
N ASP A 185 -19.99 -5.92 4.38
CA ASP A 185 -21.06 -6.83 3.96
C ASP A 185 -22.29 -6.73 4.89
N VAL A 186 -22.06 -6.68 6.21
CA VAL A 186 -23.11 -6.46 7.22
C VAL A 186 -23.82 -5.13 6.97
N THR A 187 -23.06 -4.05 6.80
CA THR A 187 -23.63 -2.72 6.63
C THR A 187 -24.43 -2.60 5.34
N GLU A 188 -23.90 -3.11 4.22
CA GLU A 188 -24.55 -3.10 2.91
C GLU A 188 -25.85 -3.91 2.92
N ARG A 189 -25.83 -5.11 3.51
CA ARG A 189 -27.02 -5.96 3.66
C ARG A 189 -28.10 -5.31 4.51
N MET A 190 -27.73 -4.67 5.62
CA MET A 190 -28.69 -4.06 6.54
C MET A 190 -29.34 -2.79 5.97
N LEU A 191 -28.59 -2.04 5.17
CA LEU A 191 -29.03 -0.79 4.54
C LEU A 191 -29.54 -0.97 3.12
N GLU A 192 -29.62 -2.20 2.62
CA GLU A 192 -30.12 -2.51 1.28
C GLU A 192 -31.57 -1.99 1.11
N GLY A 193 -31.82 -1.30 -0.01
CA GLY A 193 -33.12 -0.73 -0.32
C GLY A 193 -33.47 0.55 0.47
N THR A 194 -32.50 1.16 1.16
CA THR A 194 -32.64 2.48 1.78
C THR A 194 -31.99 3.57 0.91
N ASP A 195 -32.30 4.83 1.20
CA ASP A 195 -31.66 6.03 0.63
C ASP A 195 -30.37 6.42 1.39
N MET A 196 -29.91 5.56 2.31
CA MET A 196 -28.77 5.86 3.15
C MET A 196 -27.44 5.64 2.41
N THR A 197 -26.57 6.63 2.50
CA THR A 197 -25.20 6.58 1.99
C THR A 197 -24.24 6.33 3.13
N VAL A 198 -23.29 5.42 2.91
CA VAL A 198 -22.36 4.94 3.93
C VAL A 198 -20.94 5.39 3.58
N GLN A 199 -20.21 5.89 4.57
CA GLN A 199 -18.78 6.21 4.44
C GLN A 199 -18.01 5.62 5.62
N TYR A 200 -16.89 4.99 5.32
CA TYR A 200 -15.99 4.40 6.29
C TYR A 200 -14.79 5.33 6.50
N SER A 201 -14.36 5.46 7.74
CA SER A 201 -13.21 6.24 8.18
C SER A 201 -12.62 5.61 9.44
N GLY A 202 -11.73 6.33 10.12
CA GLY A 202 -10.95 5.81 11.23
C GLY A 202 -9.64 5.19 10.77
N LEU A 203 -8.71 5.05 11.71
CA LEU A 203 -7.33 4.68 11.38
C LEU A 203 -7.24 3.26 10.82
N SER A 204 -8.11 2.35 11.26
CA SER A 204 -8.16 0.96 10.78
C SER A 204 -8.51 0.85 9.29
N PHE A 205 -9.54 1.56 8.82
CA PHE A 205 -9.87 1.60 7.39
C PHE A 205 -8.84 2.39 6.58
N LEU A 206 -8.30 3.48 7.15
CA LEU A 206 -7.25 4.26 6.50
C LEU A 206 -6.00 3.40 6.25
N ARG A 207 -5.60 2.56 7.21
CA ARG A 207 -4.50 1.60 7.08
C ARG A 207 -4.71 0.63 5.92
N LEU A 208 -5.92 0.07 5.81
CA LEU A 208 -6.29 -0.83 4.71
C LEU A 208 -6.20 -0.12 3.36
N GLU A 209 -6.75 1.09 3.27
CA GLU A 209 -6.76 1.88 2.03
C GLU A 209 -5.33 2.28 1.61
N ILE A 210 -4.46 2.59 2.58
CA ILE A 210 -3.05 2.89 2.31
C ILE A 210 -2.36 1.65 1.74
N VAL A 211 -2.51 0.49 2.38
CA VAL A 211 -1.86 -0.74 1.91
C VAL A 211 -2.39 -1.16 0.54
N SER A 212 -3.70 -1.12 0.31
CA SER A 212 -4.28 -1.42 -1.01
C SER A 212 -3.79 -0.44 -2.08
N SER A 213 -3.70 0.85 -1.75
CA SER A 213 -3.17 1.88 -2.65
C SER A 213 -1.70 1.66 -2.97
N LEU A 214 -0.86 1.36 -1.97
CA LEU A 214 0.55 1.05 -2.17
C LEU A 214 0.75 -0.19 -3.06
N MET A 215 -0.03 -1.24 -2.84
CA MET A 215 0.00 -2.42 -3.69
C MET A 215 -0.40 -2.10 -5.13
N ALA A 216 -1.46 -1.31 -5.32
CA ALA A 216 -1.93 -0.88 -6.65
C ALA A 216 -0.90 0.01 -7.37
N ASP A 217 -0.29 0.95 -6.66
CA ASP A 217 0.77 1.82 -7.17
C ASP A 217 1.99 1.02 -7.57
N GLN A 218 2.41 0.05 -6.75
CA GLN A 218 3.55 -0.80 -7.05
C GLN A 218 3.32 -1.63 -8.33
N MET A 219 2.11 -2.19 -8.49
CA MET A 219 1.72 -2.91 -9.69
C MET A 219 1.67 -2.01 -10.92
N THR A 220 1.17 -0.78 -10.75
CA THR A 220 1.08 0.22 -11.81
C THR A 220 2.48 0.67 -12.25
N PHE A 221 3.36 1.02 -11.31
CA PHE A 221 4.72 1.47 -11.60
C PHE A 221 5.57 0.40 -12.29
N ILE A 222 5.48 -0.85 -11.85
CA ILE A 222 6.20 -1.95 -12.50
C ILE A 222 5.67 -2.15 -13.93
N SER A 223 4.35 -2.19 -14.11
CA SER A 223 3.72 -2.47 -15.41
C SER A 223 3.94 -1.35 -16.42
N VAL A 224 3.68 -0.09 -16.01
CA VAL A 224 3.89 1.10 -16.83
C VAL A 224 5.38 1.31 -17.09
N GLY A 225 6.22 1.15 -16.06
CA GLY A 225 7.67 1.22 -16.19
C GLY A 225 8.19 0.26 -17.24
N PHE A 226 7.81 -1.03 -17.16
CA PHE A 226 8.17 -2.05 -18.14
C PHE A 226 7.72 -1.69 -19.57
N LEU A 227 6.49 -1.21 -19.73
CA LEU A 227 5.97 -0.79 -21.03
C LEU A 227 6.78 0.38 -21.62
N ILE A 228 7.15 1.36 -20.80
CA ILE A 228 8.00 2.49 -21.21
C ILE A 228 9.38 1.99 -21.64
N VAL A 229 10.00 1.07 -20.88
CA VAL A 229 11.30 0.49 -21.25
C VAL A 229 11.23 -0.17 -22.61
N LEU A 230 10.19 -0.98 -22.82
CA LEU A 230 9.99 -1.72 -24.07
C LEU A 230 9.79 -0.75 -25.23
N LEU A 231 8.94 0.27 -25.06
CA LEU A 231 8.65 1.26 -26.09
C LEU A 231 9.88 2.09 -26.48
N ILE A 232 10.61 2.63 -25.49
CA ILE A 232 11.82 3.42 -25.74
C ILE A 232 12.86 2.56 -26.44
N SER A 233 13.12 1.35 -25.94
CA SER A 233 14.10 0.44 -26.54
C SER A 233 13.71 0.06 -27.97
N TRP A 234 12.41 -0.16 -28.22
CA TRP A 234 11.90 -0.48 -29.55
C TRP A 234 12.10 0.69 -30.51
N LEU A 235 11.77 1.91 -30.09
CA LEU A 235 11.91 3.12 -30.91
C LEU A 235 13.36 3.34 -31.38
N PHE A 236 14.34 3.07 -30.52
CA PHE A 236 15.75 3.30 -30.83
C PHE A 236 16.43 2.17 -31.61
N PHE A 237 16.10 0.92 -31.32
CA PHE A 237 16.80 -0.23 -31.91
C PHE A 237 16.00 -0.98 -32.98
N HIS A 238 14.67 -0.87 -32.98
CA HIS A 238 13.76 -1.51 -33.95
C HIS A 238 13.99 -3.03 -34.12
N SER A 239 14.57 -3.68 -33.10
CA SER A 239 14.99 -5.07 -33.15
C SER A 239 14.79 -5.71 -31.78
N ILE A 240 14.03 -6.82 -31.77
CA ILE A 240 13.60 -7.48 -30.55
C ILE A 240 14.78 -7.92 -29.67
N THR A 241 15.91 -8.31 -30.27
CA THR A 241 17.11 -8.74 -29.54
C THR A 241 17.69 -7.60 -28.72
N TYR A 242 17.87 -6.41 -29.30
CA TYR A 242 18.39 -5.26 -28.57
C TYR A 242 17.41 -4.74 -27.52
N VAL A 243 16.10 -4.84 -27.79
CA VAL A 243 15.05 -4.51 -26.82
C VAL A 243 15.14 -5.41 -25.60
N CYS A 244 15.24 -6.73 -25.78
CA CYS A 244 15.40 -7.66 -24.66
C CYS A 244 16.71 -7.40 -23.88
N VAL A 245 17.81 -7.13 -24.57
CA VAL A 245 19.10 -6.83 -23.90
C VAL A 245 19.05 -5.52 -23.10
N ALA A 246 18.27 -4.53 -23.55
CA ALA A 246 18.06 -3.28 -22.82
C ALA A 246 17.09 -3.42 -21.63
N ALA A 247 16.06 -4.25 -21.79
CA ALA A 247 14.96 -4.36 -20.83
C ALA A 247 15.16 -5.41 -19.73
N LEU A 248 15.82 -6.54 -20.03
CA LEU A 248 16.02 -7.60 -19.03
C LEU A 248 16.76 -7.12 -17.77
N PRO A 249 17.81 -6.28 -17.86
CA PRO A 249 18.50 -5.79 -16.67
C PRO A 249 17.61 -4.99 -15.72
N SER A 250 16.63 -4.23 -16.23
CA SER A 250 15.74 -3.43 -15.36
C SER A 250 14.75 -4.31 -14.61
N VAL A 251 14.19 -5.34 -15.27
CA VAL A 251 13.31 -6.32 -14.61
C VAL A 251 14.06 -7.08 -13.52
N ILE A 252 15.28 -7.55 -13.82
CA ILE A 252 16.12 -8.26 -12.85
C ILE A 252 16.46 -7.36 -11.66
N ALA A 253 16.78 -6.08 -11.89
CA ALA A 253 17.09 -5.14 -10.82
C ALA A 253 15.91 -4.92 -9.87
N VAL A 254 14.68 -4.80 -10.38
CA VAL A 254 13.47 -4.67 -9.55
C VAL A 254 13.22 -5.94 -8.75
N ILE A 255 13.38 -7.12 -9.37
CA ILE A 255 13.26 -8.41 -8.68
C ILE A 255 14.29 -8.51 -7.55
N TRP A 256 15.53 -8.07 -7.78
CA TRP A 256 16.57 -8.12 -6.76
C TRP A 256 16.29 -7.14 -5.63
N LEU A 257 15.81 -5.94 -5.96
CA LEU A 257 15.38 -4.95 -4.96
C LEU A 257 14.28 -5.53 -4.06
N GLY A 258 13.19 -6.04 -4.65
CA GLY A 258 12.09 -6.67 -3.91
C GLY A 258 12.50 -7.93 -3.17
N GLY A 259 13.38 -8.74 -3.76
CA GLY A 259 13.90 -9.94 -3.10
C GLY A 259 14.75 -9.62 -1.88
N ILE A 260 15.57 -8.58 -1.93
CA ILE A 260 16.39 -8.13 -0.80
C ILE A 260 15.51 -7.52 0.30
N THR A 261 14.49 -6.72 -0.04
CA THR A 261 13.56 -6.18 0.96
C THR A 261 12.76 -7.30 1.62
N GLY A 262 12.25 -8.27 0.85
CA GLY A 262 11.56 -9.45 1.37
C GLY A 262 12.46 -10.35 2.22
N LEU A 263 13.73 -10.52 1.86
CA LEU A 263 14.71 -11.25 2.66
C LEU A 263 15.00 -10.61 4.02
N ARG A 264 15.00 -9.28 4.08
CA ARG A 264 15.23 -8.53 5.32
C ARG A 264 13.99 -8.48 6.21
N GLY A 265 12.82 -8.86 5.69
CA GLY A 265 11.55 -8.70 6.38
C GLY A 265 11.19 -7.22 6.61
N THR A 266 11.76 -6.31 5.82
CA THR A 266 11.44 -4.88 5.89
C THR A 266 10.23 -4.60 5.01
N GLU A 267 9.24 -3.93 5.59
CA GLU A 267 8.04 -3.53 4.87
C GLU A 267 8.30 -2.34 3.95
N VAL A 268 7.54 -2.25 2.87
CA VAL A 268 7.54 -1.11 1.96
C VAL A 268 6.50 -0.11 2.46
N ASP A 269 6.97 1.07 2.85
CA ASP A 269 6.16 2.22 3.22
C ASP A 269 5.93 3.18 2.02
N VAL A 270 5.18 4.25 2.26
CA VAL A 270 4.85 5.27 1.25
C VAL A 270 6.09 5.96 0.66
N MET A 271 7.17 6.08 1.42
CA MET A 271 8.39 6.77 0.99
C MET A 271 9.28 5.87 0.14
N SER A 272 9.44 4.62 0.58
CA SER A 272 10.23 3.58 -0.08
C SER A 272 9.54 2.99 -1.31
N GLY A 273 8.21 3.08 -1.41
CA GLY A 273 7.43 2.67 -2.59
C GLY A 273 7.83 3.38 -3.89
N VAL A 274 8.49 4.54 -3.82
CA VAL A 274 8.99 5.28 -5.00
C VAL A 274 10.30 4.68 -5.56
N VAL A 275 11.07 3.95 -4.74
CA VAL A 275 12.42 3.45 -5.09
C VAL A 275 12.41 2.52 -6.31
N PRO A 276 11.50 1.54 -6.46
CA PRO A 276 11.48 0.64 -7.62
C PRO A 276 11.35 1.40 -8.95
N ALA A 277 10.51 2.43 -9.01
CA ALA A 277 10.34 3.25 -10.21
C ALA A 277 11.65 3.98 -10.58
N LEU A 278 12.34 4.56 -9.60
CA LEU A 278 13.64 5.21 -9.81
C LEU A 278 14.70 4.23 -10.31
N VAL A 279 14.73 3.01 -9.76
CA VAL A 279 15.67 1.97 -10.19
C VAL A 279 15.42 1.58 -11.65
N ILE A 280 14.16 1.43 -12.08
CA ILE A 280 13.84 1.14 -13.48
C ILE A 280 14.43 2.23 -14.38
N VAL A 281 14.19 3.51 -14.10
CA VAL A 281 14.66 4.62 -14.94
C VAL A 281 16.20 4.64 -15.03
N LEU A 282 16.90 4.52 -13.90
CA LEU A 282 18.36 4.55 -13.84
C LEU A 282 19.00 3.37 -14.61
N VAL A 283 18.47 2.17 -14.44
CA VAL A 283 18.98 0.96 -15.09
C VAL A 283 18.75 1.00 -16.59
N VAL A 284 17.59 1.49 -17.03
CA VAL A 284 17.25 1.62 -18.46
C VAL A 284 18.16 2.64 -19.14
N ALA A 285 18.34 3.82 -18.54
CA ALA A 285 19.23 4.85 -19.08
C ALA A 285 20.66 4.33 -19.24
N SER A 286 21.16 3.61 -18.23
CA SER A 286 22.49 3.00 -18.26
C SER A 286 22.61 1.90 -19.32
N SER A 287 21.59 1.05 -19.45
CA SER A 287 21.55 -0.05 -20.42
C SER A 287 21.51 0.47 -21.86
N LEU A 288 20.70 1.50 -22.12
CA LEU A 288 20.64 2.18 -23.42
C LEU A 288 21.98 2.84 -23.76
N HIS A 289 22.57 3.58 -22.82
CA HIS A 289 23.87 4.23 -23.04
C HIS A 289 24.97 3.21 -23.39
N LEU A 290 25.02 2.09 -22.66
CA LEU A 290 25.96 1.01 -22.93
C LEU A 290 25.72 0.39 -24.32
N LEU A 291 24.47 0.11 -24.68
CA LEU A 291 24.11 -0.46 -25.98
C LEU A 291 24.45 0.46 -27.14
N PHE A 292 24.22 1.78 -27.02
CA PHE A 292 24.61 2.75 -28.04
C PHE A 292 26.11 2.79 -28.24
N LYS A 293 26.87 2.79 -27.14
CA LYS A 293 28.34 2.78 -27.20
C LYS A 293 28.85 1.54 -27.93
N VAL A 294 28.36 0.36 -27.54
CA VAL A 294 28.74 -0.92 -28.18
C VAL A 294 28.35 -0.92 -29.66
N ARG A 295 27.14 -0.47 -30.02
CA ARG A 295 26.69 -0.42 -31.41
C ARG A 295 27.54 0.53 -32.26
N ARG A 296 27.92 1.68 -31.71
CA ARG A 296 28.77 2.67 -32.39
C ARG A 296 30.17 2.10 -32.64
N GLU A 297 30.80 1.50 -31.63
CA GLU A 297 32.12 0.88 -31.77
C GLU A 297 32.11 -0.28 -32.78
N LEU A 298 31.04 -1.08 -32.81
CA LEU A 298 30.87 -2.15 -33.82
C LEU A 298 30.65 -1.61 -35.25
N ALA A 299 30.06 -0.42 -35.40
CA ALA A 299 29.86 0.23 -36.69
C ALA A 299 31.15 0.91 -37.21
N GLU A 300 31.97 1.45 -36.31
CA GLU A 300 33.25 2.09 -36.62
C GLU A 300 34.39 1.07 -36.80
N ALA A 301 34.23 -0.17 -36.32
CA ALA A 301 35.23 -1.24 -36.49
C ALA A 301 35.36 -1.65 -37.98
N PRO A 302 36.57 -1.59 -38.58
CA PRO A 302 36.76 -1.99 -39.96
C PRO A 302 36.47 -3.50 -40.12
N ARG A 303 35.63 -3.85 -41.11
CA ARG A 303 35.35 -5.23 -41.53
C ARG A 303 36.63 -5.88 -42.08
N SER A 304 37.56 -6.31 -41.23
CA SER A 304 38.64 -7.18 -41.66
C SER A 304 38.17 -8.64 -41.59
N THR A 305 37.69 -9.14 -42.72
CA THR A 305 37.57 -10.57 -43.00
C THR A 305 38.95 -11.20 -43.00
N ARG A 306 39.46 -11.66 -41.85
CA ARG A 306 40.45 -12.74 -41.80
C ARG A 306 40.10 -13.70 -40.67
N PRO A 307 40.04 -15.02 -40.94
CA PRO A 307 39.89 -16.00 -39.88
C PRO A 307 41.09 -15.89 -38.95
N TRP A 308 40.79 -15.81 -37.65
CA TRP A 308 41.75 -15.88 -36.55
C TRP A 308 42.70 -17.07 -36.71
N THR A 309 43.82 -16.88 -37.42
CA THR A 309 44.93 -17.83 -37.56
C THR A 309 46.23 -17.04 -37.52
N GLY A 310 46.53 -16.48 -36.34
CA GLY A 310 47.79 -15.77 -36.09
C GLY A 310 48.26 -16.00 -34.64
N PRO A 311 49.58 -16.03 -34.37
CA PRO A 311 50.15 -16.54 -33.11
C PRO A 311 49.83 -15.74 -31.83
N CYS A 312 49.12 -14.62 -31.91
CA CYS A 312 48.82 -13.74 -30.77
C CYS A 312 47.73 -14.27 -29.82
N ALA A 313 47.17 -15.46 -30.06
CA ALA A 313 46.16 -16.08 -29.17
C ALA A 313 46.70 -16.51 -27.78
N ARG A 314 47.99 -16.32 -27.48
CA ARG A 314 48.63 -16.80 -26.25
C ARG A 314 49.08 -15.74 -25.24
N SER A 315 48.94 -14.46 -25.51
CA SER A 315 49.23 -13.40 -24.53
C SER A 315 48.04 -12.46 -24.40
N GLY A 316 47.63 -12.17 -23.16
CA GLY A 316 46.52 -11.29 -22.82
C GLY A 316 46.60 -9.89 -23.46
N PRO A 317 45.56 -9.05 -23.29
CA PRO A 317 45.27 -7.96 -24.21
C PRO A 317 46.38 -6.90 -24.20
N PRO A 318 47.02 -6.58 -25.34
CA PRO A 318 47.73 -5.33 -25.48
C PRO A 318 46.72 -4.26 -25.87
N VAL A 319 46.63 -3.26 -25.00
CA VAL A 319 46.03 -1.96 -25.25
C VAL A 319 46.73 -1.34 -26.47
N CYS A 320 46.09 -1.36 -27.64
CA CYS A 320 46.51 -0.58 -28.81
C CYS A 320 45.50 0.56 -29.00
N TRP A 321 45.83 1.74 -28.46
CA TRP A 321 45.19 3.00 -28.83
C TRP A 321 45.87 3.56 -30.09
N PRO A 322 45.13 4.08 -31.09
CA PRO A 322 45.71 4.96 -32.09
C PRO A 322 45.87 6.38 -31.52
N ARG A 323 46.93 7.06 -31.96
CA ARG A 323 47.20 8.48 -31.67
C ARG A 323 46.14 9.40 -32.27
#